data_AF-A0A0V0T4Y0-F1
#
_entry.id   AF-A0A0V0T4Y0-F1
#
_cell.length_a   1.000
_cell.length_b   1.000
_cell.length_c   1.000
_cell.angle_alpha   90.00
_cell.angle_beta   90.00
_cell.angle_gamma   90.00
#
_symmetry.space_group_name_H-M   'P 1'
#
loop_
_entity.id
_entity.type
_entity.pdbx_description
1 polymer ?
#
loop_
_entity_poly.entity_id
_entity_poly.type
_entity_poly.pdbx_seq_one_letter_code
_entity_poly.pdbx_strand_id
1 'polypeptide(L)'
;MDGTFKIVPEWYQQMFTIYAAALGVVLQPQAVMCDFETALIPAMQGTFPGVNIQGCYFHFCQAVLRKAMDIGMRTSYIHEAATKK
;
A
#
# COMPACT_ATOMS: atom_id res chain seq x y z
N MET A 1 0.18 -4.26 -13.34
CA MET A 1 0.42 -2.84 -13.02
C MET A 1 1.92 -2.67 -12.88
N ASP A 2 2.53 -1.99 -13.84
CA ASP A 2 3.95 -1.86 -14.16
C ASP A 2 4.75 -0.94 -13.21
N GLY A 3 4.25 -0.67 -12.00
CA GLY A 3 4.97 0.15 -11.02
C GLY A 3 4.99 1.64 -11.33
N THR A 4 4.43 2.10 -12.46
CA THR A 4 4.30 3.53 -12.79
C THR A 4 3.54 4.30 -11.69
N PHE A 5 2.50 3.69 -11.10
CA PHE A 5 1.78 4.26 -9.96
C PHE A 5 2.62 4.43 -8.70
N LYS A 6 3.74 3.72 -8.55
CA LYS A 6 4.55 3.76 -7.32
C LYS A 6 5.42 5.02 -7.20
N ILE A 7 5.58 5.78 -8.28
CA ILE A 7 6.56 6.87 -8.37
C ILE A 7 5.99 8.24 -8.71
N VAL A 8 4.74 8.37 -9.15
CA VAL A 8 4.17 9.66 -9.60
C VAL A 8 2.98 10.08 -8.71
N PRO A 9 3.22 10.88 -7.64
CA PRO A 9 2.19 11.31 -6.69
C PRO A 9 1.01 12.06 -7.33
N GLU A 10 1.24 12.79 -8.41
CA GLU A 10 0.26 13.65 -9.09
C GLU A 10 -0.95 12.85 -9.60
N TRP A 11 -0.74 11.59 -10.01
CA TRP A 11 -1.82 10.72 -10.47
C TRP A 11 -2.75 10.32 -9.33
N TYR A 12 -2.19 10.05 -8.15
CA TYR A 12 -2.98 9.79 -6.96
C TYR A 12 -3.80 11.02 -6.56
N GLN A 13 -3.21 12.21 -6.60
CA GLN A 13 -3.92 13.45 -6.30
C GLN A 13 -5.11 13.67 -7.26
N GLN A 14 -4.88 13.53 -8.57
CA GLN A 14 -5.94 13.62 -9.59
C GLN A 14 -7.05 12.61 -9.34
N MET A 15 -6.69 11.36 -8.99
CA MET A 15 -7.66 10.33 -8.68
C MET A 15 -8.54 10.72 -7.49
N PHE A 16 -7.98 11.26 -6.40
CA PHE A 16 -8.78 11.72 -5.25
C PHE A 16 -9.71 12.86 -5.62
N THR A 17 -9.25 13.83 -6.42
CA THR A 17 -10.08 14.94 -6.90
C THR A 17 -11.26 14.44 -7.74
N ILE A 18 -11.01 13.54 -8.69
CA ILE A 18 -12.05 12.97 -9.55
C ILE A 18 -13.05 12.17 -8.70
N TYR A 19 -12.57 11.38 -7.74
CA TYR A 19 -13.41 10.58 -6.87
C TYR A 19 -14.33 11.45 -5.99
N ALA A 20 -13.78 12.50 -5.38
CA ALA A 20 -14.55 13.47 -4.61
C ALA A 20 -15.64 14.16 -5.47
N ALA A 21 -15.27 14.60 -6.68
CA ALA A 21 -16.19 15.22 -7.62
C ALA A 21 -17.31 14.28 -8.06
N ALA A 22 -17.00 13.01 -8.36
CA ALA A 22 -17.97 12.00 -8.75
C ALA A 22 -19.00 11.70 -7.64
N LEU A 23 -18.57 11.78 -6.38
CA LEU A 23 -19.44 11.62 -5.23
C LEU A 23 -20.18 12.89 -4.82
N GLY A 24 -19.80 14.06 -5.37
CA GLY A 24 -20.34 15.35 -4.96
C GLY A 24 -20.02 15.72 -3.51
N VAL A 25 -18.90 15.22 -2.97
CA VAL A 25 -18.49 15.44 -1.57
C VAL A 25 -17.14 16.13 -1.48
N VAL A 26 -16.90 16.79 -0.36
CA VAL A 26 -15.57 17.28 0.02
C VAL A 26 -14.93 16.24 0.95
N LEU A 27 -13.78 15.69 0.55
CA LEU A 27 -13.03 14.76 1.37
C LEU A 27 -12.15 15.53 2.37
N GLN A 28 -12.36 15.30 3.66
CA GLN A 28 -11.54 15.86 4.75
C GLN A 28 -11.21 14.77 5.79
N PRO A 29 -10.45 13.74 5.40
CA PRO A 29 -10.10 12.66 6.31
C PRO A 29 -9.16 13.17 7.40
N GLN A 30 -9.43 12.79 8.66
CA GLN A 30 -8.48 13.01 9.76
C GLN A 30 -7.39 11.93 9.78
N ALA A 31 -7.71 10.73 9.31
CA ALA A 31 -6.78 9.62 9.18
C ALA A 31 -7.05 8.83 7.90
N VAL A 32 -5.99 8.29 7.31
CA VAL A 32 -6.03 7.43 6.12
C VAL A 32 -5.20 6.19 6.39
N MET A 33 -5.81 5.02 6.19
CA MET A 33 -5.08 3.76 6.13
C MET A 33 -4.76 3.45 4.67
N CYS A 34 -3.49 3.32 4.33
CA CYS A 34 -3.06 3.04 2.96
C CYS A 34 -1.96 1.99 2.92
N ASP A 35 -1.61 1.52 1.73
CA ASP A 35 -0.39 0.74 1.55
C ASP A 35 0.86 1.64 1.71
N PHE A 36 2.04 1.02 1.63
CA PHE A 36 3.32 1.72 1.80
C PHE A 36 3.92 2.14 0.46
N GLU A 37 3.10 2.46 -0.55
CA GLU A 37 3.63 2.94 -1.82
C GLU A 37 4.27 4.32 -1.69
N THR A 38 5.47 4.46 -2.27
CA THR A 38 6.31 5.67 -2.15
C THR A 38 5.61 6.92 -2.69
N ALA A 39 4.81 6.81 -3.76
CA ALA A 39 4.05 7.93 -4.30
C ALA A 39 2.74 8.21 -3.55
N LEU A 40 2.16 7.22 -2.87
CA LEU A 40 0.84 7.36 -2.25
C LEU A 40 0.86 8.25 -1.01
N ILE A 41 1.86 8.03 -0.14
CA ILE A 41 2.02 8.80 1.10
C ILE A 41 2.15 10.32 0.81
N PRO A 42 3.09 10.79 -0.04
CA PRO A 42 3.20 12.22 -0.34
C PRO A 42 1.98 12.75 -1.10
N ALA A 43 1.33 11.93 -1.95
CA ALA A 43 0.09 12.35 -2.60
C ALA A 43 -1.04 12.62 -1.59
N MET A 44 -1.21 11.75 -0.60
CA MET A 44 -2.18 11.91 0.48
C MET A 44 -1.89 13.15 1.32
N GLN A 45 -0.63 13.38 1.70
CA GLN A 45 -0.22 14.56 2.48
C GLN A 45 -0.41 15.87 1.69
N GLY A 46 -0.15 15.84 0.37
CA GLY A 46 -0.36 17.00 -0.50
C GLY A 46 -1.84 17.29 -0.77
N THR A 47 -2.69 16.26 -0.82
CA THR A 47 -4.14 16.41 -1.06
C THR A 47 -4.89 16.80 0.21
N PHE A 48 -4.51 16.23 1.35
CA PHE A 48 -5.20 16.40 2.64
C PHE A 48 -4.21 16.90 3.70
N PRO A 49 -4.02 18.23 3.83
CA PRO A 49 -3.10 18.80 4.82
C PRO A 49 -3.46 18.36 6.24
N GLY A 50 -2.47 17.89 7.00
CA GLY A 50 -2.64 17.46 8.39
C GLY A 50 -3.28 16.07 8.57
N VAL A 51 -3.49 15.31 7.49
CA VAL A 51 -3.99 13.93 7.58
C VAL A 51 -3.00 13.03 8.31
N ASN A 52 -3.52 12.20 9.23
CA ASN A 52 -2.73 11.15 9.86
C ASN A 52 -2.65 9.92 8.94
N ILE A 53 -1.44 9.51 8.55
CA ILE A 53 -1.25 8.36 7.66
C ILE A 53 -0.91 7.12 8.49
N GLN A 54 -1.65 6.05 8.26
CA GLN A 54 -1.43 4.75 8.86
C GLN A 54 -1.16 3.70 7.77
N GLY A 55 -0.14 2.89 8.00
CA GLY A 55 0.12 1.74 7.14
C GLY A 55 -0.89 0.62 7.35
N CYS A 56 -1.38 0.03 6.27
CA CYS A 56 -2.29 -1.09 6.32
C CYS A 56 -1.56 -2.38 6.71
N TYR A 57 -1.87 -2.90 7.91
CA TYR A 57 -1.25 -4.14 8.42
C TYR A 57 -1.49 -5.34 7.50
N PHE A 58 -2.69 -5.46 6.93
CA PHE A 58 -3.02 -6.55 6.01
C PHE A 58 -2.12 -6.55 4.75
N HIS A 59 -1.97 -5.40 4.10
CA HIS A 59 -1.07 -5.27 2.94
C HIS A 59 0.40 -5.48 3.32
N PHE A 60 0.80 -5.07 4.52
CA PHE A 60 2.14 -5.34 5.04
C PHE A 60 2.39 -6.84 5.20
N CYS A 61 1.48 -7.58 5.84
CA CYS A 61 1.59 -9.03 5.98
C CYS A 61 1.68 -9.72 4.60
N GLN A 62 0.86 -9.30 3.64
CA GLN A 62 0.94 -9.85 2.27
C GLN A 62 2.30 -9.56 1.61
N ALA A 63 2.86 -8.36 1.78
CA ALA A 63 4.17 -8.01 1.24
C ALA A 63 5.28 -8.85 1.88
N VAL A 64 5.24 -9.04 3.21
CA VAL A 64 6.17 -9.90 3.95
C VAL A 64 6.08 -11.34 3.45
N LEU A 65 4.87 -11.90 3.33
CA LEU A 65 4.66 -13.27 2.86
C LEU A 65 5.17 -13.45 1.43
N ARG A 66 4.89 -12.51 0.52
CA ARG A 66 5.43 -12.52 -0.84
C ARG A 66 6.96 -12.53 -0.83
N LYS A 67 7.58 -11.66 -0.03
CA LYS A 67 9.04 -11.61 0.07
C LYS A 67 9.64 -12.90 0.64
N ALA A 68 9.03 -13.47 1.67
CA ALA A 68 9.46 -14.74 2.25
C ALA A 68 9.40 -15.89 1.23
N MET A 69 8.38 -15.92 0.38
CA MET A 69 8.29 -16.88 -0.72
C MET A 69 9.38 -16.65 -1.77
N ASP A 70 9.60 -15.40 -2.19
CA ASP A 70 10.62 -15.04 -3.20
C ASP A 70 12.03 -15.46 -2.78
N ILE A 71 12.37 -15.33 -1.49
CA ILE A 71 13.69 -15.71 -0.98
C ILE A 71 13.80 -17.20 -0.60
N GLY A 72 12.78 -18.00 -0.94
CA GLY A 72 12.81 -19.46 -0.77
C GLY A 72 12.48 -20.00 0.62
N MET A 73 12.09 -19.15 1.60
CA MET A 73 11.82 -19.61 2.97
C MET A 73 10.71 -20.66 3.03
N ARG A 74 9.70 -20.56 2.15
CA ARG A 74 8.63 -21.56 2.06
C ARG A 74 9.18 -22.93 1.70
N THR A 75 10.08 -22.99 0.72
CA THR A 75 10.71 -24.23 0.26
C THR A 75 11.58 -24.82 1.35
N SER A 76 12.40 -23.99 2.01
CA SER A 76 13.23 -24.42 3.15
C SER A 76 12.39 -25.00 4.29
N TYR A 77 11.28 -24.35 4.65
CA TYR A 77 10.36 -24.82 5.69
C TYR A 77 9.72 -26.17 5.34
N ILE A 78 9.22 -26.34 4.11
CA ILE A 78 8.59 -27.60 3.66
C ILE A 78 9.62 -28.73 3.66
N HIS A 79 10.83 -28.47 3.18
CA HIS A 79 11.90 -29.47 3.17
C HIS A 79 12.32 -29.87 4.58
N GLU A 80 12.52 -28.90 5.49
CA GLU A 80 12.84 -29.17 6.90
C GLU A 80 11.77 -30.03 7.57
N ALA A 81 10.49 -29.69 7.38
CA ALA A 81 9.36 -30.45 7.91
C ALA A 81 9.29 -31.89 7.34
N ALA A 82 9.70 -32.09 6.09
CA ALA A 82 9.76 -33.42 5.47
C ALA A 82 10.94 -34.27 5.97
N THR A 83 12.08 -33.64 6.28
CA THR A 83 13.30 -34.33 6.77
C THR A 83 13.30 -34.65 8.27
N LYS A 84 12.38 -34.06 9.05
CA LYS A 84 12.23 -34.33 10.49
C LYS A 84 11.22 -35.45 10.83
N LYS A 85 10.85 -36.28 9.85
CA LYS A 85 10.11 -37.53 10.05
C LYS A 85 11.06 -38.72 10.03
#